data_AF-A0A9Q9HT91-F1
#
_entry.id   AF-A0A9Q9HT91-F1
#
_cell.length_a   1.000
_cell.length_b   1.000
_cell.length_c   1.000
_cell.angle_alpha   90.00
_cell.angle_beta   90.00
_cell.angle_gamma   90.00
#
_symmetry.space_group_name_H-M   'P 1'
#
loop_
_entity.id
_entity.type
_entity.pdbx_description
1 polymer ?
#
loop_
_entity_poly.entity_id
_entity_poly.type
_entity_poly.pdbx_seq_one_letter_code
_entity_poly.pdbx_strand_id
1 'polypeptide(L)'
;MPSKVFAIVVDQRKMVAITVSEGDWHCYLPSEIETIYSQSDNLRTIASRLGITPLLIRKALRLASIDYLRDLYKQYQSGTPCAQLAAENGLTRSTLTKLFKQRGWQVKLGMSRPRFSQYQIAKAAMEHKTINAVARNLKVHWETAKTILKSQKLLTRQSGRYVLVVASDFLNSAHTHLRI
;
A
#
# COMPACT_ATOMS: atom_id res chain seq x y z
N MET A 1 -28.66 -0.71 5.96
CA MET A 1 -28.32 -0.97 4.53
C MET A 1 -26.87 -0.59 4.26
N PRO A 2 -26.14 -1.18 3.29
CA PRO A 2 -24.78 -0.71 2.97
C PRO A 2 -24.84 0.70 2.37
N SER A 3 -23.92 1.59 2.78
CA SER A 3 -23.81 2.93 2.24
C SER A 3 -23.53 2.92 0.73
N LYS A 4 -24.14 3.84 -0.01
CA LYS A 4 -23.99 3.95 -1.48
C LYS A 4 -23.84 5.42 -1.87
N VAL A 5 -23.22 5.63 -3.03
CA VAL A 5 -23.08 6.95 -3.66
C VAL A 5 -23.48 6.83 -5.13
N PHE A 6 -24.32 7.73 -5.62
CA PHE A 6 -24.79 7.76 -7.01
C PHE A 6 -25.07 9.19 -7.45
N ALA A 7 -25.08 9.41 -8.76
CA ALA A 7 -25.50 10.67 -9.34
C ALA A 7 -27.02 10.64 -9.52
N ILE A 8 -27.67 11.74 -9.19
CA ILE A 8 -29.09 11.97 -9.47
C ILE A 8 -29.25 13.31 -10.19
N VAL A 9 -30.42 13.52 -10.78
CA VAL A 9 -30.83 14.82 -11.34
C VAL A 9 -32.08 15.26 -10.58
N VAL A 10 -32.03 16.44 -9.98
CA VAL A 10 -33.15 17.09 -9.28
C VAL A 10 -33.29 18.48 -9.85
N ASP A 11 -34.46 18.84 -10.37
CA ASP A 11 -34.72 20.15 -10.99
C ASP A 11 -33.67 20.55 -12.03
N GLN A 12 -33.34 19.62 -12.94
CA GLN A 12 -32.32 19.78 -13.98
C GLN A 12 -30.88 19.98 -13.47
N ARG A 13 -30.63 19.86 -12.16
CA ARG A 13 -29.31 19.94 -11.54
C ARG A 13 -28.76 18.56 -11.24
N LYS A 14 -27.50 18.32 -11.61
CA LYS A 14 -26.78 17.10 -11.21
C LYS A 14 -26.41 17.20 -9.74
N MET A 15 -26.74 16.17 -8.96
CA MET A 15 -26.40 16.07 -7.54
C MET A 15 -25.70 14.75 -7.24
N VAL A 16 -24.93 14.73 -6.15
CA VAL A 16 -24.32 13.55 -5.55
C VAL A 16 -25.18 13.13 -4.38
N ALA A 17 -25.85 12.00 -4.50
CA ALA A 17 -26.64 11.44 -3.42
C ALA A 17 -25.87 10.34 -2.69
N ILE A 18 -25.94 10.39 -1.36
CA ILE A 18 -25.19 9.53 -0.43
C ILE A 18 -26.19 8.89 0.52
N THR A 19 -26.14 7.56 0.63
CA THR A 19 -26.94 6.81 1.61
C THR A 19 -26.07 6.39 2.76
N VAL A 20 -26.54 6.62 3.98
CA VAL A 20 -25.90 6.17 5.22
C VAL A 20 -26.59 4.91 5.76
N SER A 21 -25.95 4.23 6.72
CA SER A 21 -26.32 2.87 7.16
C SER A 21 -27.75 2.72 7.67
N GLU A 22 -28.36 3.82 8.12
CA GLU A 22 -29.71 3.90 8.69
C GLU A 22 -30.82 4.14 7.66
N GLY A 23 -30.45 4.29 6.38
CA GLY A 23 -31.42 4.51 5.31
C GLY A 23 -31.71 5.97 5.01
N ASP A 24 -31.04 6.91 5.69
CA ASP A 24 -31.09 8.33 5.35
C ASP A 24 -30.30 8.63 4.07
N TRP A 25 -30.80 9.59 3.30
CA TRP A 25 -30.24 10.03 2.03
C TRP A 25 -29.93 11.52 2.13
N HIS A 26 -28.68 11.87 1.87
CA HIS A 26 -28.25 13.25 1.77
C HIS A 26 -27.85 13.54 0.32
N CYS A 27 -28.39 14.63 -0.22
CA CYS A 27 -28.10 15.08 -1.57
C CYS A 27 -27.21 16.31 -1.48
N TYR A 28 -26.11 16.30 -2.23
CA TYR A 28 -25.16 17.40 -2.28
C TYR A 28 -25.00 17.90 -3.71
N LEU A 29 -24.94 19.20 -3.89
CA LEU A 29 -24.43 19.82 -5.10
C LEU A 29 -22.92 19.53 -5.24
N PRO A 30 -22.38 19.46 -6.46
CA PRO A 30 -20.95 19.34 -6.68
C PRO A 30 -20.12 20.40 -5.93
N SER A 31 -20.61 21.65 -5.86
CA SER A 31 -19.96 22.75 -5.13
C SER A 31 -19.93 22.55 -3.61
N GLU A 32 -20.91 21.87 -3.03
CA GLU A 32 -20.91 21.53 -1.61
C GLU A 32 -19.87 20.44 -1.31
N ILE A 33 -19.77 19.44 -2.20
CA ILE A 33 -18.72 18.41 -2.11
C ILE A 33 -17.33 19.04 -2.26
N GLU A 34 -17.17 20.01 -3.16
CA GLU A 34 -15.93 20.79 -3.31
C GLU A 34 -15.60 21.58 -2.04
N THR A 35 -16.60 22.24 -1.44
CA THR A 35 -16.42 22.98 -0.17
C THR A 35 -16.01 22.05 0.98
N ILE A 36 -16.64 20.88 1.09
CA ILE A 36 -16.26 19.89 2.11
C ILE A 36 -14.84 19.40 1.87
N TYR A 37 -14.47 19.16 0.61
CA TYR A 37 -13.13 18.71 0.23
C TYR A 37 -12.06 19.76 0.56
N SER A 38 -12.28 21.03 0.22
CA SER A 38 -11.32 22.11 0.48
C SER A 38 -11.12 22.43 1.97
N GLN A 39 -12.12 22.13 2.80
CA GLN A 39 -12.07 22.29 4.26
C GLN A 39 -11.48 21.08 5.00
N SER A 40 -11.08 20.01 4.30
CA SER A 40 -10.65 18.76 4.92
C SER A 40 -9.22 18.41 4.55
N ASP A 41 -8.45 17.92 5.53
CA ASP A 41 -7.04 17.56 5.30
C ASP A 41 -6.88 16.29 4.45
N ASN A 42 -7.81 15.34 4.59
CA ASN A 42 -7.73 14.04 3.92
C ASN A 42 -9.10 13.37 3.75
N LEU A 43 -9.14 12.32 2.93
CA LEU A 43 -10.37 11.60 2.61
C LEU A 43 -11.01 10.88 3.82
N ARG A 44 -10.24 10.57 4.88
CA ARG A 44 -10.81 9.94 6.09
C ARG A 44 -11.62 10.94 6.90
N THR A 45 -11.16 12.18 7.00
CA THR A 45 -11.91 13.25 7.64
C THR A 45 -13.26 13.48 6.94
N ILE A 46 -13.25 13.55 5.60
CA ILE A 46 -14.48 13.68 4.80
C ILE A 46 -15.39 12.47 5.00
N ALA A 47 -14.82 11.26 4.92
CA ALA A 47 -15.54 10.00 5.12
C ALA A 47 -16.27 9.96 6.47
N SER A 48 -15.57 10.35 7.54
CA SER A 48 -16.14 10.48 8.88
C SER A 48 -17.27 11.50 8.92
N ARG A 49 -17.05 12.71 8.37
CA ARG A 49 -18.05 13.79 8.33
C ARG A 49 -19.33 13.39 7.58
N LEU A 50 -19.21 12.59 6.53
CA LEU A 50 -20.34 12.15 5.71
C LEU A 50 -20.89 10.76 6.09
N GLY A 51 -20.37 10.13 7.16
CA GLY A 51 -20.84 8.82 7.59
C GLY A 51 -20.64 7.69 6.57
N ILE A 52 -19.62 7.79 5.70
CA ILE A 52 -19.35 6.81 4.64
C ILE A 52 -17.88 6.39 4.58
N THR A 53 -17.56 5.37 3.80
CA THR A 53 -16.17 4.89 3.69
C THR A 53 -15.33 5.78 2.76
N PRO A 54 -13.99 5.84 2.93
CA PRO A 54 -13.10 6.56 2.00
C PRO A 54 -13.23 6.10 0.55
N LEU A 55 -13.60 4.84 0.30
CA LEU A 55 -13.87 4.33 -1.04
C LEU A 55 -15.06 5.05 -1.69
N LEU A 56 -16.13 5.27 -0.92
CA LEU A 56 -17.32 5.98 -1.39
C LEU A 56 -17.06 7.48 -1.59
N ILE A 57 -16.21 8.09 -0.76
CA ILE A 57 -15.76 9.48 -0.97
C ILE A 57 -15.05 9.65 -2.31
N ARG A 58 -14.16 8.73 -2.69
CA ARG A 58 -13.52 8.77 -4.01
C ARG A 58 -14.55 8.75 -5.15
N LYS A 59 -15.64 8.00 -4.98
CA LYS A 59 -16.76 7.99 -5.94
C LYS A 59 -17.49 9.32 -5.95
N ALA A 60 -17.79 9.90 -4.79
CA ALA A 60 -18.44 11.21 -4.66
C ALA A 60 -17.62 12.34 -5.31
N LEU A 61 -16.32 12.41 -5.02
CA LEU A 61 -15.41 13.40 -5.61
C LEU A 61 -15.35 13.28 -7.14
N ARG A 62 -15.31 12.05 -7.67
CA ARG A 62 -15.37 11.82 -9.12
C ARG A 62 -16.67 12.30 -9.74
N LEU A 63 -17.82 12.10 -9.08
CA LEU A 63 -19.11 12.60 -9.56
C LEU A 63 -19.20 14.12 -9.50
N ALA A 64 -18.54 14.74 -8.53
CA ALA A 64 -18.38 16.19 -8.41
C ALA A 64 -17.28 16.77 -9.32
N SER A 65 -16.64 15.95 -10.18
CA SER A 65 -15.54 16.36 -11.06
C SER A 65 -14.29 16.91 -10.34
N ILE A 66 -14.05 16.50 -9.10
CA ILE A 66 -12.88 16.89 -8.30
C ILE A 66 -11.75 15.87 -8.50
N ASP A 67 -10.61 16.31 -9.03
CA ASP A 67 -9.45 15.45 -9.29
C ASP A 67 -8.51 15.35 -8.08
N TYR A 68 -8.99 14.78 -6.98
CA TYR A 68 -8.23 14.64 -5.73
C TYR A 68 -6.88 13.92 -5.90
N LEU A 69 -6.75 13.05 -6.92
CA LEU A 69 -5.49 12.37 -7.23
C LEU A 69 -4.40 13.36 -7.63
N ARG A 70 -4.75 14.46 -8.29
CA ARG A 70 -3.81 15.51 -8.67
C ARG A 70 -3.22 16.21 -7.45
N ASP A 71 -4.04 16.48 -6.45
CA ASP A 71 -3.59 17.11 -5.20
C ASP A 71 -2.70 16.17 -4.39
N LEU A 72 -3.09 14.89 -4.28
CA LEU A 72 -2.22 13.87 -3.67
C LEU A 72 -0.88 13.75 -4.41
N TYR A 73 -0.88 13.88 -5.73
CA TYR A 73 0.36 13.83 -6.50
C TYR A 73 1.23 15.07 -6.28
N LYS A 74 0.65 16.27 -6.13
CA LYS A 74 1.40 17.47 -5.73
C LYS A 74 2.06 17.29 -4.36
N GLN A 75 1.34 16.75 -3.38
CA GLN A 75 1.91 16.45 -2.06
C GLN A 75 3.03 15.39 -2.13
N TYR A 76 2.89 14.42 -3.02
CA TYR A 76 3.96 13.47 -3.30
C TYR A 76 5.21 14.15 -3.88
N GLN A 77 5.01 15.06 -4.85
CA GLN A 77 6.11 15.82 -5.46
C GLN A 77 6.79 16.76 -4.47
N SER A 78 6.08 17.28 -3.45
CA SER A 78 6.66 18.07 -2.37
C SER A 78 7.40 17.23 -1.31
N GLY A 79 7.47 15.91 -1.49
CA GLY A 79 8.30 15.01 -0.67
C GLY A 79 7.54 14.09 0.26
N THR A 80 6.20 14.17 0.34
CA THR A 80 5.43 13.28 1.21
C THR A 80 5.47 11.84 0.70
N PRO A 81 5.88 10.85 1.53
CA PRO A 81 5.94 9.47 1.08
C PRO A 81 4.59 8.91 0.64
N CYS A 82 4.55 8.20 -0.48
CA CYS A 82 3.33 7.57 -1.02
C CYS A 82 2.65 6.62 0.01
N ALA A 83 3.43 6.01 0.91
CA ALA A 83 2.88 5.18 1.99
C ALA A 83 2.06 6.00 3.00
N GLN A 84 2.56 7.18 3.37
CA GLN A 84 1.88 8.10 4.29
C GLN A 84 0.61 8.66 3.64
N LEU A 85 0.72 9.22 2.43
CA LEU A 85 -0.43 9.74 1.67
C LEU A 85 -1.54 8.70 1.51
N ALA A 86 -1.17 7.45 1.21
CA ALA A 86 -2.14 6.38 1.08
C ALA A 86 -2.84 6.08 2.41
N ALA A 87 -2.07 5.99 3.50
CA ALA A 87 -2.61 5.69 4.83
C ALA A 87 -3.63 6.74 5.29
N GLU A 88 -3.28 8.02 5.16
CA GLU A 88 -4.12 9.18 5.51
C GLU A 88 -5.42 9.23 4.68
N ASN A 89 -5.38 8.76 3.43
CA ASN A 89 -6.52 8.81 2.51
C ASN A 89 -7.29 7.49 2.36
N GLY A 90 -7.10 6.52 3.27
CA GLY A 90 -7.82 5.25 3.24
C GLY A 90 -7.51 4.41 2.00
N LEU A 91 -6.24 4.39 1.59
CA LEU A 91 -5.69 3.65 0.47
C LEU A 91 -4.52 2.78 0.93
N THR A 92 -4.21 1.73 0.16
CA THR A 92 -2.91 1.08 0.29
C THR A 92 -1.88 1.81 -0.57
N ARG A 93 -0.60 1.77 -0.18
CA ARG A 93 0.50 2.31 -1.01
C ARG A 93 0.47 1.76 -2.44
N SER A 94 0.17 0.47 -2.58
CA SER A 94 0.07 -0.21 -3.88
C SER A 94 -1.04 0.38 -4.73
N THR A 95 -2.22 0.59 -4.13
CA THR A 95 -3.37 1.22 -4.80
C THR A 95 -3.04 2.64 -5.25
N LEU A 96 -2.49 3.47 -4.38
CA LEU A 96 -2.16 4.86 -4.74
C LEU A 96 -1.10 4.92 -5.86
N THR A 97 -0.06 4.08 -5.76
CA THR A 97 0.97 3.98 -6.81
C THR A 97 0.37 3.54 -8.15
N LYS A 98 -0.56 2.58 -8.14
CA LYS A 98 -1.27 2.14 -9.34
C LYS A 98 -2.08 3.28 -9.95
N LEU A 99 -2.80 4.05 -9.14
CA LEU A 99 -3.62 5.18 -9.59
C LEU A 99 -2.77 6.28 -10.23
N PHE A 100 -1.63 6.63 -9.62
CA PHE A 100 -0.68 7.58 -10.22
C PHE A 100 -0.15 7.09 -11.56
N LYS A 101 0.28 5.82 -11.65
CA LYS A 101 0.76 5.23 -12.91
C LYS A 101 -0.29 5.20 -14.01
N GLN A 102 -1.56 4.91 -13.66
CA GLN A 102 -2.67 4.93 -14.62
C GLN A 102 -2.91 6.32 -15.23
N ARG A 103 -2.51 7.39 -14.54
CA ARG A 103 -2.54 8.77 -15.05
C ARG A 103 -1.27 9.18 -15.80
N GLY A 104 -0.33 8.25 -16.02
CA GLY A 104 0.97 8.52 -16.63
C GLY A 104 1.96 9.24 -15.71
N TRP A 105 1.65 9.37 -14.41
CA TRP A 105 2.51 10.05 -13.47
C TRP A 105 3.63 9.14 -12.97
N GLN A 106 4.83 9.71 -12.86
CA GLN A 106 6.00 8.98 -12.39
C GLN A 106 5.98 8.88 -10.86
N VAL A 107 6.06 7.65 -10.37
CA VAL A 107 6.22 7.37 -8.94
C VAL A 107 7.55 6.67 -8.77
N LYS A 108 8.47 7.30 -8.03
CA LYS A 108 9.66 6.61 -7.54
C LYS A 108 9.18 5.44 -6.72
N LEU A 109 9.42 4.22 -7.21
CA LEU A 109 9.22 3.02 -6.43
C LEU A 109 10.07 3.20 -5.18
N GLY A 110 9.44 3.23 -4.00
CA GLY A 110 10.18 3.22 -2.74
C GLY A 110 11.19 2.07 -2.76
N MET A 111 12.32 2.25 -2.07
CA MET A 111 13.45 1.32 -2.01
C MET A 111 12.99 -0.11 -2.27
N SER A 112 13.37 -0.65 -3.43
CA SER A 112 13.15 -2.06 -3.73
C SER A 112 13.65 -2.84 -2.51
N ARG A 113 12.96 -3.92 -2.13
CA ARG A 113 13.48 -4.81 -1.08
C ARG A 113 14.94 -5.07 -1.40
N PRO A 114 15.87 -4.90 -0.45
CA PRO A 114 17.28 -5.08 -0.72
C PRO A 114 17.47 -6.44 -1.39
N ARG A 115 18.03 -6.44 -2.60
CA ARG A 115 18.28 -7.65 -3.36
C ARG A 115 19.59 -8.22 -2.83
N PHE A 116 19.48 -9.29 -2.04
CA PHE A 116 20.65 -10.06 -1.62
C PHE A 116 20.92 -11.15 -2.64
N SER A 117 22.18 -11.35 -2.99
CA SER A 117 22.56 -12.51 -3.79
C SER A 117 22.33 -13.80 -3.00
N GLN A 118 22.10 -14.91 -3.70
CA GLN A 118 21.97 -16.23 -3.06
C GLN A 118 23.19 -16.54 -2.18
N TYR A 119 24.39 -16.12 -2.61
CA TYR A 119 25.62 -16.21 -1.83
C TYR A 119 25.56 -15.42 -0.52
N GLN A 120 25.13 -14.16 -0.54
CA GLN A 120 25.01 -13.33 0.68
C GLN A 120 24.04 -13.96 1.69
N ILE A 121 22.91 -14.48 1.20
CA ILE A 121 21.91 -15.14 2.04
C ILE A 121 22.46 -16.44 2.63
N ALA A 122 23.10 -17.27 1.81
CA ALA A 122 23.70 -18.54 2.25
C ALA A 122 24.82 -18.30 3.27
N LYS A 123 25.71 -17.35 2.99
CA LYS A 123 26.78 -16.93 3.91
C LYS A 123 26.23 -16.48 5.25
N ALA A 124 25.26 -15.58 5.26
CA ALA A 124 24.64 -15.11 6.50
C ALA A 124 23.95 -16.25 7.28
N ALA A 125 23.31 -17.20 6.59
CA ALA A 125 22.67 -18.36 7.21
C ALA A 125 23.68 -19.36 7.81
N MET A 126 24.88 -19.48 7.23
CA MET A 126 25.96 -20.31 7.77
C MET A 126 26.62 -19.68 8.99
N GLU A 127 26.90 -18.38 8.92
CA GLU A 127 27.54 -17.62 10.01
C GLU A 127 26.64 -17.49 11.24
N HIS A 128 25.32 -17.59 11.05
CA HIS A 128 24.34 -17.30 12.08
C HIS A 128 23.25 -18.36 12.19
N LYS A 129 23.13 -18.96 13.38
CA LYS A 129 22.19 -20.07 13.65
C LYS A 129 20.74 -19.65 13.91
N THR A 130 20.41 -18.35 13.86
CA THR A 130 19.05 -17.85 14.13
C THR A 130 18.60 -16.83 13.10
N ILE A 131 17.28 -16.81 12.81
CA ILE A 131 16.66 -15.83 11.89
C ILE A 131 17.00 -14.39 12.31
N ASN A 132 17.00 -14.09 13.61
CA ASN A 132 17.28 -12.76 14.12
C ASN A 132 18.72 -12.32 13.86
N ALA A 133 19.68 -13.23 14.04
CA ALA A 133 21.09 -12.94 13.75
C ALA A 133 21.32 -12.75 12.24
N VAL A 134 20.69 -13.58 11.39
CA VAL A 134 20.68 -13.36 9.93
C VAL A 134 20.05 -12.01 9.56
N ALA A 135 18.93 -11.64 10.18
CA ALA A 135 18.25 -10.38 9.94
C ALA A 135 19.13 -9.16 10.28
N ARG A 136 19.85 -9.20 11.41
CA ARG A 136 20.82 -8.16 11.77
C ARG A 136 21.97 -8.07 10.78
N ASN A 137 22.54 -9.21 10.37
CA ASN A 137 23.62 -9.27 9.38
C ASN A 137 23.19 -8.64 8.04
N LEU A 138 21.99 -9.01 7.57
CA LEU A 138 21.41 -8.48 6.32
C LEU A 138 20.79 -7.08 6.48
N LYS A 139 20.80 -6.48 7.68
CA LYS A 139 20.18 -5.18 8.00
C LYS A 139 18.71 -5.09 7.55
N VAL A 140 17.93 -6.13 7.81
CA VAL A 140 16.49 -6.20 7.51
C VAL A 140 15.68 -6.60 8.73
N HIS A 141 14.36 -6.35 8.68
CA HIS A 141 13.43 -6.84 9.69
C HIS A 141 13.38 -8.39 9.70
N TRP A 142 13.16 -9.01 10.85
CA TRP A 142 13.21 -10.47 11.03
C TRP A 142 12.21 -11.23 10.15
N GLU A 143 11.03 -10.65 9.88
CA GLU A 143 10.04 -11.23 8.97
C GLU A 143 10.53 -11.25 7.52
N THR A 144 11.30 -10.23 7.13
CA THR A 144 11.90 -10.15 5.79
C THR A 144 12.98 -11.22 5.66
N ALA A 145 13.85 -11.36 6.67
CA ALA A 145 14.86 -12.43 6.71
C ALA A 145 14.22 -13.83 6.67
N LYS A 146 13.17 -14.07 7.48
CA LYS A 146 12.40 -15.32 7.46
C LYS A 146 11.84 -15.63 6.06
N THR A 147 11.25 -14.63 5.41
CA THR A 147 10.69 -14.78 4.05
C THR A 147 11.78 -15.12 3.04
N ILE A 148 12.93 -14.43 3.10
CA ILE A 148 14.09 -14.67 2.24
C ILE A 148 14.59 -16.11 2.45
N LEU A 149 14.87 -16.51 3.69
CA LEU A 149 15.38 -17.85 4.02
C LEU A 149 14.42 -18.96 3.57
N LYS A 150 13.10 -18.77 3.76
CA LYS A 150 12.09 -19.71 3.28
C LYS A 150 12.07 -19.82 1.75
N SER A 151 12.18 -18.69 1.04
CA SER A 151 12.22 -18.69 -0.44
C SER A 151 13.45 -19.40 -1.00
N GLN A 152 14.56 -19.37 -0.26
CA GLN A 152 15.82 -20.05 -0.62
C GLN A 152 15.89 -21.50 -0.10
N LYS A 153 14.80 -22.03 0.49
CA LYS A 153 14.76 -23.38 1.11
C LYS A 153 15.80 -23.59 2.23
N LEU A 154 16.29 -22.51 2.85
CA LEU A 154 17.24 -22.55 3.97
C LEU A 154 16.56 -22.60 5.35
N LEU A 155 15.24 -22.69 5.39
CA LEU A 155 14.46 -22.70 6.62
C LEU A 155 13.42 -23.83 6.59
N THR A 156 13.47 -24.72 7.58
CA THR A 156 12.49 -25.78 7.79
C THR A 156 11.77 -25.62 9.13
N ARG A 157 10.65 -26.33 9.32
CA ARG A 157 9.93 -26.37 10.59
C ARG A 157 10.11 -27.75 11.23
N GLN A 158 10.69 -27.80 12.42
CA GLN A 158 10.87 -29.01 13.22
C GLN A 158 10.28 -28.78 14.61
N SER A 159 9.38 -29.68 15.03
CA SER A 159 8.73 -29.65 16.36
C SER A 159 8.15 -28.27 16.72
N GLY A 160 7.48 -27.63 15.76
CA GLY A 160 6.88 -26.30 15.93
C GLY A 160 7.84 -25.11 15.82
N ARG A 161 9.16 -25.32 15.82
CA ARG A 161 10.19 -24.26 15.72
C ARG A 161 10.79 -24.19 14.31
N TYR A 162 11.27 -23.00 13.94
CA TYR A 162 12.00 -22.82 12.68
C TYR A 162 13.48 -23.15 12.90
N VAL A 163 14.04 -23.99 12.03
CA VAL A 163 15.44 -24.42 12.05
C VAL A 163 16.06 -24.07 10.70
N LEU A 164 17.27 -23.51 10.73
CA LEU A 164 18.05 -23.24 9.52
C LEU A 164 18.61 -24.56 8.99
N VAL A 165 18.34 -24.84 7.72
CA VAL A 165 18.90 -25.99 7.02
C VAL A 165 20.11 -25.50 6.25
N VAL A 166 21.29 -25.75 6.80
CA VAL A 166 22.55 -25.50 6.10
C VAL A 166 22.94 -26.83 5.45
N ALA A 167 22.47 -27.05 4.22
CA ALA A 167 22.95 -28.17 3.43
C ALA A 167 24.32 -27.79 2.84
N SER A 168 25.35 -28.58 3.12
CA SER A 168 26.68 -28.46 2.50
C SER A 168 26.61 -28.40 0.96
N ASP A 169 25.61 -29.06 0.37
CA ASP A 169 25.39 -29.15 -1.07
C ASP A 169 24.93 -27.81 -1.71
N PHE A 170 24.42 -26.88 -0.90
CA PHE A 170 23.93 -25.59 -1.39
C PHE A 170 25.09 -24.67 -1.85
N LEU A 171 26.31 -24.86 -1.32
CA LEU A 171 27.49 -24.09 -1.73
C LEU A 171 28.01 -24.50 -3.11
N ASN A 172 27.93 -25.79 -3.45
CA ASN A 172 28.39 -26.29 -4.74
C ASN A 172 27.52 -25.75 -5.90
N SER A 173 26.21 -25.58 -5.69
CA SER A 173 25.33 -24.96 -6.68
C SER A 173 25.49 -23.44 -6.78
N ALA A 174 25.73 -22.73 -5.66
CA ALA A 174 25.93 -21.28 -5.65
C ALA A 174 27.23 -20.83 -6.33
N HIS A 175 28.30 -21.62 -6.26
CA HIS A 175 29.55 -21.34 -6.98
C HIS A 175 29.47 -21.59 -8.49
N THR A 176 28.61 -22.52 -8.92
CA THR A 176 28.48 -22.88 -10.35
C THR A 176 27.82 -21.78 -11.18
N HIS A 177 26.99 -20.92 -10.57
CA HIS A 177 26.33 -19.79 -11.23
C HIS A 177 27.07 -18.44 -11.16
N LEU A 178 28.29 -18.42 -10.62
CA LEU A 178 29.13 -17.21 -10.48
C LEU A 178 30.31 -17.14 -11.45
N ARG A 179 30.42 -18.07 -12.42
CA ARG A 179 31.33 -17.91 -13.55
C ARG A 179 30.68 -17.00 -14.59
N ILE A 180 31.02 -15.71 -14.53
CA ILE A 180 30.99 -14.79 -15.67
C ILE A 180 32.34 -14.91 -16.36
#